data_AF-A0A1X1B583-F1
#
_entry.id   AF-A0A1X1B583-F1
#
_cell.length_a   1.000
_cell.length_b   1.000
_cell.length_c   1.000
_cell.angle_alpha   90.00
_cell.angle_beta   90.00
_cell.angle_gamma   90.00
#
_symmetry.space_group_name_H-M   'P 1'
#
loop_
_entity.id
_entity.type
_entity.pdbx_description
1 polymer ?
#
loop_
_entity_poly.entity_id
_entity_poly.type
_entity_poly.pdbx_seq_one_letter_code
_entity_poly.pdbx_strand_id
1 'polypeptide(L)'
;MIFVGSGSLLWRAVEYARSRHAEVSLVVHPEREDPPAWAGELRCVGATDVNDLADVFEEASTADQVVWSTGNPFIFRKPILDLELTILNVHGGPLPFYRGLPMAGAVHAILNGETSFGVTIHRVDKGIDTGAIVEQSTFDLPDDITLEELTLTVSQQCHDIFVSAFDAAKTTGGLRPAADAGGSDPTAGSYFGMRELATIGTLRDHENFARATFLGVLTDHYRFYAILFDFARGGKDDLTSVIADLRYWLGVGQTTTAGAPIPGGRSDRSSGPRSVERVERIAAGRASVLVRDAAQRIELPVTAVLIGAVAAGVSEITGDRALTLALPVREEAGWVPLRIELPGNHFGEEVVVEVQRAIGEATRHASIPFTEIVDALDGTDGVSSRPQLTVSCVSRHDLGSTNRHEPPQSYRFDAVEQRASDIELALRLDDDQIGITCVFAADVVERHTVDRLLEQIETALSALAEVGGGGSATIVDIDAAVAAGIAAEVPGGTGLDLLERFDAEAGVHSARVW
;
A
#
# COMPACT_ATOMS: atom_id res chain seq x y z
N MET A 1 28.20 4.24 -15.82
CA MET A 1 27.15 5.07 -15.19
C MET A 1 26.14 4.18 -14.49
N ILE A 2 25.64 4.61 -13.33
CA ILE A 2 24.55 3.93 -12.60
C ILE A 2 23.28 4.77 -12.76
N PHE A 3 22.14 4.11 -12.92
CA PHE A 3 20.84 4.77 -12.90
C PHE A 3 20.00 4.22 -11.75
N VAL A 4 19.31 5.11 -11.03
CA VAL A 4 18.42 4.78 -9.93
C VAL A 4 17.14 5.55 -10.13
N GLY A 5 16.01 4.87 -10.17
CA GLY A 5 14.79 5.56 -10.53
C GLY A 5 13.59 4.67 -10.67
N SER A 6 12.57 5.21 -11.32
CA SER A 6 11.35 4.49 -11.63
C SER A 6 10.60 5.11 -12.81
N GLY A 7 9.79 4.30 -13.51
CA GLY A 7 8.93 4.71 -14.62
C GLY A 7 9.68 5.26 -15.84
N SER A 8 8.99 5.94 -16.77
CA SER A 8 9.65 6.42 -18.00
C SER A 8 10.81 7.35 -17.74
N LEU A 9 10.83 8.13 -16.66
CA LEU A 9 11.92 9.05 -16.39
C LEU A 9 13.24 8.30 -16.21
N LEU A 10 13.20 7.13 -15.56
CA LEU A 10 14.32 6.20 -15.51
C LEU A 10 14.59 5.60 -16.87
N TRP A 11 13.61 4.94 -17.47
CA TRP A 11 13.86 4.11 -18.64
C TRP A 11 14.21 4.92 -19.89
N ARG A 12 13.61 6.10 -20.09
CA ARG A 12 14.00 7.04 -21.15
C ARG A 12 15.39 7.60 -20.91
N ALA A 13 15.79 7.84 -19.65
CA ALA A 13 17.15 8.30 -19.35
C ALA A 13 18.19 7.20 -19.65
N VAL A 14 17.90 5.95 -19.28
CA VAL A 14 18.73 4.78 -19.60
C VAL A 14 18.80 4.55 -21.11
N GLU A 15 17.67 4.55 -21.82
CA GLU A 15 17.60 4.38 -23.27
C GLU A 15 18.36 5.49 -23.99
N TYR A 16 18.18 6.74 -23.56
CA TYR A 16 18.91 7.88 -24.09
C TYR A 16 20.42 7.73 -23.90
N ALA A 17 20.87 7.38 -22.70
CA ALA A 17 22.29 7.15 -22.43
C ALA A 17 22.89 6.05 -23.33
N ARG A 18 22.17 4.95 -23.54
CA ARG A 18 22.55 3.88 -24.47
C ARG A 18 22.62 4.37 -25.91
N SER A 19 21.66 5.18 -26.36
CA SER A 19 21.65 5.77 -27.71
C SER A 19 22.88 6.65 -27.97
N ARG A 20 23.47 7.21 -26.91
CA ARG A 20 24.72 7.99 -26.93
C ARG A 20 25.96 7.14 -26.61
N HIS A 21 25.86 5.82 -26.73
CA HIS A 21 26.94 4.85 -26.47
C HIS A 21 27.59 5.04 -25.09
N ALA A 22 26.83 5.41 -24.07
CA ALA A 22 27.32 5.38 -22.70
C ALA A 22 27.21 3.97 -22.12
N GLU A 23 28.21 3.62 -21.31
CA GLU A 23 28.21 2.37 -20.57
C GLU A 23 27.33 2.51 -19.32
N VAL A 24 26.27 1.70 -19.28
CA VAL A 24 25.35 1.58 -18.14
C VAL A 24 25.75 0.32 -17.36
N SER A 25 26.33 0.49 -16.16
CA SER A 25 26.85 -0.62 -15.37
C SER A 25 25.83 -1.21 -14.40
N LEU A 26 24.83 -0.41 -14.00
CA LEU A 26 23.75 -0.82 -13.11
C LEU A 26 22.52 0.07 -13.33
N VAL A 27 21.34 -0.55 -13.30
CA VAL A 27 20.05 0.12 -13.19
C VAL A 27 19.34 -0.42 -11.96
N VAL A 28 18.97 0.45 -11.02
CA VAL A 28 18.18 0.08 -9.84
C VAL A 28 16.78 0.66 -9.97
N HIS A 29 15.78 -0.19 -9.77
CA HIS A 29 14.36 0.15 -9.84
C HIS A 29 13.60 -0.51 -8.67
N PRO A 30 12.37 -0.08 -8.34
CA PRO A 30 11.49 -0.81 -7.44
C PRO A 30 11.37 -2.30 -7.77
N GLU A 31 11.40 -3.15 -6.74
CA GLU A 31 11.27 -4.61 -6.89
C GLU A 31 10.02 -5.03 -7.69
N ARG A 32 8.94 -4.25 -7.60
CA ARG A 32 7.64 -4.52 -8.26
C ARG A 32 7.47 -3.82 -9.62
N GLU A 33 8.50 -3.12 -10.09
CA GLU A 33 8.49 -2.51 -11.41
C GLU A 33 9.02 -3.50 -12.44
N ASP A 34 8.27 -3.70 -13.52
CA ASP A 34 8.68 -4.54 -14.63
C ASP A 34 9.58 -3.73 -15.58
N PRO A 35 10.86 -4.11 -15.77
CA PRO A 35 11.72 -3.44 -16.72
C PRO A 35 11.20 -3.59 -18.15
N PRO A 36 11.39 -2.58 -19.03
CA PRO A 36 11.08 -2.70 -20.44
C PRO A 36 11.81 -3.90 -21.07
N ALA A 37 11.17 -4.55 -22.06
CA ALA A 37 11.73 -5.75 -22.70
C ALA A 37 13.16 -5.55 -23.26
N TRP A 38 13.48 -4.34 -23.72
CA TRP A 38 14.81 -3.99 -24.24
C TRP A 38 15.89 -3.88 -23.15
N ALA A 39 15.50 -3.76 -21.87
CA ALA A 39 16.41 -3.62 -20.74
C ALA A 39 17.02 -4.96 -20.29
N GLY A 40 16.56 -6.10 -20.83
CA GLY A 40 17.07 -7.43 -20.47
C GLY A 40 18.56 -7.67 -20.75
N GLU A 41 19.20 -6.80 -21.53
CA GLU A 41 20.66 -6.82 -21.78
C GLU A 41 21.46 -6.07 -20.71
N LEU A 42 20.80 -5.38 -19.78
CA LEU A 42 21.42 -4.57 -18.73
C LEU A 42 21.42 -5.31 -17.39
N ARG A 43 22.36 -4.95 -16.51
CA ARG A 43 22.30 -5.33 -15.09
C ARG A 43 21.21 -4.49 -14.40
N CYS A 44 19.98 -5.00 -14.37
CA CYS A 44 18.87 -4.41 -13.62
C CYS A 44 18.69 -5.12 -12.28
N VAL A 45 18.48 -4.35 -11.21
CA VAL A 45 18.23 -4.88 -9.86
C VAL A 45 16.99 -4.21 -9.27
N GLY A 46 16.01 -5.04 -8.91
CA GLY A 46 14.85 -4.63 -8.15
C GLY A 46 15.19 -4.46 -6.67
N ALA A 47 14.74 -3.38 -6.04
CA ALA A 47 14.99 -3.09 -4.63
C ALA A 47 13.73 -2.61 -3.91
N THR A 48 13.61 -2.96 -2.63
CA THR A 48 12.70 -2.33 -1.67
C THR A 48 13.35 -1.11 -1.00
N ASP A 49 14.62 -1.24 -0.62
CA ASP A 49 15.48 -0.13 -0.19
C ASP A 49 16.80 -0.15 -1.00
N VAL A 50 17.12 0.96 -1.67
CA VAL A 50 18.38 1.12 -2.42
C VAL A 50 19.62 0.97 -1.55
N ASN A 51 19.50 1.23 -0.24
CA ASN A 51 20.62 1.21 0.69
C ASN A 51 21.12 -0.20 1.00
N ASP A 52 20.29 -1.23 0.80
CA ASP A 52 20.69 -2.64 0.94
C ASP A 52 21.59 -3.11 -0.21
N LEU A 53 21.76 -2.28 -1.24
CA LEU A 53 22.56 -2.58 -2.43
C LEU A 53 23.96 -1.95 -2.39
N ALA A 54 24.46 -1.51 -1.23
CA ALA A 54 25.77 -0.84 -1.12
C ALA A 54 26.92 -1.66 -1.78
N ASP A 55 27.00 -2.96 -1.51
CA ASP A 55 27.99 -3.85 -2.13
C ASP A 55 27.84 -3.91 -3.66
N VAL A 56 26.59 -3.93 -4.15
CA VAL A 56 26.28 -3.94 -5.60
C VAL A 56 26.69 -2.63 -6.27
N PHE A 57 26.50 -1.49 -5.59
CA PHE A 57 26.98 -0.19 -6.06
C PHE A 57 28.50 -0.14 -6.09
N GLU A 58 29.18 -0.64 -5.06
CA GLU A 58 30.65 -0.68 -5.00
C GLU A 58 31.22 -1.53 -6.15
N GLU A 59 30.67 -2.71 -6.40
CA GLU A 59 31.04 -3.58 -7.53
C GLU A 59 30.81 -2.92 -8.90
N ALA A 60 29.72 -2.18 -9.05
CA ALA A 60 29.32 -1.55 -10.31
C ALA A 60 30.00 -0.19 -10.57
N SER A 61 30.74 0.33 -9.59
CA SER A 61 31.37 1.65 -9.64
C SER A 61 32.79 1.59 -10.19
N THR A 62 33.15 2.61 -10.98
CA THR A 62 34.51 2.87 -11.43
C THR A 62 35.02 4.18 -10.83
N ALA A 63 36.31 4.49 -11.00
CA ALA A 63 36.78 5.85 -10.75
C ALA A 63 35.94 6.84 -11.58
N ASP A 64 35.47 7.92 -10.95
CA ASP A 64 34.61 8.96 -11.54
C ASP A 64 33.18 8.54 -11.94
N GLN A 65 32.62 7.50 -11.31
CA GLN A 65 31.25 7.06 -11.59
C GLN A 65 30.19 8.11 -11.18
N VAL A 66 29.28 8.41 -12.11
CA VAL A 66 28.08 9.21 -11.87
C VAL A 66 26.88 8.28 -11.68
N VAL A 67 26.09 8.57 -10.64
CA VAL A 67 24.78 7.98 -10.39
C VAL A 67 23.72 9.00 -10.80
N TRP A 68 22.91 8.65 -11.79
CA TRP A 68 21.74 9.43 -12.19
C TRP A 68 20.52 8.93 -11.42
N SER A 69 19.96 9.80 -10.60
CA SER A 69 18.73 9.60 -9.85
C SER A 69 17.60 10.36 -10.56
N THR A 70 16.59 9.64 -11.04
CA THR A 70 15.52 10.21 -11.90
C THR A 70 14.19 9.52 -11.64
N GLY A 71 13.13 10.29 -11.38
CA GLY A 71 11.85 9.72 -10.92
C GLY A 71 12.04 8.81 -9.70
N ASN A 72 13.01 9.14 -8.83
CA ASN A 72 13.56 8.21 -7.86
C ASN A 72 12.64 8.03 -6.63
N PRO A 73 12.22 6.78 -6.35
CA PRO A 73 11.45 6.47 -5.14
C PRO A 73 12.21 6.54 -3.83
N PHE A 74 13.52 6.30 -3.91
CA PHE A 74 14.33 5.89 -2.79
C PHE A 74 15.07 7.06 -2.17
N ILE A 75 15.28 7.01 -0.86
CA ILE A 75 16.19 7.93 -0.18
C ILE A 75 17.56 7.28 -0.02
N PHE A 76 18.58 7.93 -0.55
CA PHE A 76 19.97 7.56 -0.32
C PHE A 76 20.37 7.91 1.11
N ARG A 77 20.91 6.93 1.84
CA ARG A 77 21.38 7.07 3.22
C ARG A 77 22.81 6.58 3.34
N LYS A 78 23.30 6.55 4.58
CA LYS A 78 24.69 6.26 4.94
C LYS A 78 25.33 5.10 4.13
N PRO A 79 24.69 3.92 3.93
CA PRO A 79 25.33 2.83 3.17
C PRO A 79 25.76 3.22 1.74
N ILE A 80 24.96 4.03 1.05
CA ILE A 80 25.29 4.51 -0.31
C ILE A 80 26.09 5.81 -0.25
N LEU A 81 25.75 6.74 0.65
CA LEU A 81 26.41 8.03 0.76
C LEU A 81 27.88 7.92 1.20
N ASP A 82 28.23 6.91 2.00
CA ASP A 82 29.60 6.63 2.43
C ASP A 82 30.50 6.12 1.29
N LEU A 83 29.92 5.72 0.14
CA LEU A 83 30.68 5.34 -1.07
C LEU A 83 31.25 6.55 -1.82
N GLU A 84 30.94 7.77 -1.39
CA GLU A 84 31.42 9.04 -1.97
C GLU A 84 31.16 9.19 -3.48
N LEU A 85 30.11 8.54 -3.99
CA LEU A 85 29.68 8.61 -5.38
C LEU A 85 29.13 10.01 -5.73
N THR A 86 29.31 10.45 -6.97
CA THR A 86 28.60 11.64 -7.47
C THR A 86 27.18 11.23 -7.85
N ILE A 87 26.22 11.47 -6.94
CA ILE A 87 24.80 11.23 -7.17
C ILE A 87 24.13 12.54 -7.58
N LEU A 88 23.55 12.55 -8.78
CA LEU A 88 22.79 13.67 -9.34
C LEU A 88 21.31 13.29 -9.40
N ASN A 89 20.48 14.02 -8.67
CA ASN A 89 19.03 13.85 -8.70
C ASN A 89 18.39 14.88 -9.63
N VAL A 90 17.52 14.39 -10.52
CA VAL A 90 16.66 15.20 -11.37
C VAL A 90 15.32 15.38 -10.64
N HIS A 91 15.18 16.52 -9.97
CA HIS A 91 14.04 16.85 -9.14
C HIS A 91 12.98 17.65 -9.90
N GLY A 92 11.71 17.23 -9.75
CA GLY A 92 10.54 17.85 -10.36
C GLY A 92 10.04 19.08 -9.60
N GLY A 93 10.91 20.05 -9.35
CA GLY A 93 10.57 21.31 -8.70
C GLY A 93 11.76 22.29 -8.66
N PRO A 94 11.51 23.61 -8.58
CA PRO A 94 12.58 24.59 -8.43
C PRO A 94 13.10 24.61 -6.98
N LEU A 95 14.33 24.15 -6.78
CA LEU A 95 15.02 24.21 -5.49
C LEU A 95 15.61 25.60 -5.23
N PRO A 96 15.66 26.07 -3.97
CA PRO A 96 15.23 25.38 -2.75
C PRO A 96 13.73 25.52 -2.40
N PHE A 97 12.93 26.21 -3.23
CA PHE A 97 11.58 26.64 -2.87
C PHE A 97 10.54 25.52 -2.83
N TYR A 98 10.72 24.49 -3.66
CA TYR A 98 9.80 23.36 -3.78
C TYR A 98 10.52 22.02 -3.58
N ARG A 99 10.98 21.79 -2.33
CA ARG A 99 11.58 20.51 -1.89
C ARG A 99 10.52 19.46 -1.58
N GLY A 100 10.90 18.19 -1.54
CA GLY A 100 10.04 17.08 -1.14
C GLY A 100 9.38 16.40 -2.33
N LEU A 101 8.10 16.05 -2.21
CA LEU A 101 7.40 15.29 -3.24
C LEU A 101 6.99 16.18 -4.42
N PRO A 102 7.38 15.83 -5.67
CA PRO A 102 6.99 16.62 -6.85
C PRO A 102 5.47 16.83 -6.99
N MET A 103 4.66 15.83 -6.64
CA MET A 103 3.19 15.94 -6.67
C MET A 103 2.68 16.96 -5.64
N ALA A 104 3.19 16.92 -4.42
CA ALA A 104 2.83 17.90 -3.40
C ALA A 104 3.29 19.32 -3.81
N GLY A 105 4.50 19.44 -4.37
CA GLY A 105 5.03 20.69 -4.89
C GLY A 105 4.17 21.27 -6.01
N ALA A 106 3.74 20.45 -6.98
CA ALA A 106 2.88 20.87 -8.08
C ALA A 106 1.49 21.34 -7.61
N VAL A 107 0.86 20.60 -6.67
CA VAL A 107 -0.40 21.02 -6.02
C VAL A 107 -0.24 22.40 -5.39
N HIS A 108 0.81 22.59 -4.60
CA HIS A 108 1.05 23.86 -3.90
C HIS A 108 1.45 25.00 -4.84
N ALA A 109 2.17 24.73 -5.94
CA ALA A 109 2.49 25.76 -6.93
C ALA A 109 1.20 26.36 -7.53
N ILE A 110 0.23 25.50 -7.86
CA ILE A 110 -1.07 25.94 -8.39
C ILE A 110 -1.88 26.68 -7.32
N LEU A 111 -1.90 26.18 -6.07
CA LEU A 111 -2.59 26.84 -4.96
C LEU A 111 -1.99 28.21 -4.64
N ASN A 112 -0.66 28.33 -4.64
CA ASN A 112 0.07 29.57 -4.40
C ASN A 112 -0.08 30.60 -5.53
N GLY A 113 -0.63 30.19 -6.68
CA GLY A 113 -0.79 31.07 -7.85
C GLY A 113 0.55 31.42 -8.49
N GLU A 114 1.51 30.50 -8.49
CA GLU A 114 2.80 30.70 -9.14
C GLU A 114 2.63 30.96 -10.64
N THR A 115 3.35 31.95 -11.16
CA THR A 115 3.36 32.28 -12.60
C THR A 115 4.53 31.64 -13.34
N SER A 116 5.44 30.98 -12.62
CA SER A 116 6.57 30.24 -13.16
C SER A 116 6.91 29.05 -12.25
N PHE A 117 7.36 27.95 -12.86
CA PHE A 117 7.83 26.77 -12.14
C PHE A 117 9.12 26.26 -12.77
N GLY A 118 9.64 25.13 -12.29
CA GLY A 118 10.88 24.59 -12.83
C GLY A 118 11.22 23.19 -12.35
N VAL A 119 12.37 22.73 -12.82
CA VAL A 119 12.98 21.45 -12.46
C VAL A 119 14.46 21.68 -12.18
N THR A 120 15.04 20.86 -11.31
CA THR A 120 16.40 21.08 -10.80
C THR A 120 17.22 19.80 -10.85
N ILE A 121 18.43 19.86 -11.39
CA ILE A 121 19.46 18.85 -11.15
C ILE A 121 20.30 19.32 -9.98
N HIS A 122 20.41 18.50 -8.93
CA HIS A 122 21.24 18.81 -7.78
C HIS A 122 22.05 17.59 -7.33
N ARG A 123 23.12 17.83 -6.59
CA ARG A 123 23.86 16.76 -5.90
C ARG A 123 23.02 16.27 -4.72
N VAL A 124 22.98 14.97 -4.52
CA VAL A 124 22.38 14.38 -3.31
C VAL A 124 23.37 14.51 -2.15
N ASP A 125 22.88 14.93 -1.00
CA ASP A 125 23.62 14.93 0.27
C ASP A 125 22.81 14.16 1.34
N LYS A 126 23.11 14.37 2.62
CA LYS A 126 22.42 13.70 3.74
C LYS A 126 20.98 14.19 3.97
N GLY A 127 20.60 15.32 3.38
CA GLY A 127 19.26 15.89 3.50
C GLY A 127 18.42 15.63 2.25
N ILE A 128 17.16 16.06 2.30
CA ILE A 128 16.22 15.89 1.19
C ILE A 128 16.19 17.18 0.38
N ASP A 129 16.66 17.08 -0.86
CA ASP A 129 16.74 18.18 -1.82
C ASP A 129 17.50 19.40 -1.31
N THR A 130 18.53 19.18 -0.48
CA THR A 130 19.36 20.24 0.13
C THR A 130 20.74 20.42 -0.50
N GLY A 131 21.17 19.47 -1.32
CA GLY A 131 22.50 19.52 -1.90
C GLY A 131 22.65 20.52 -3.03
N ALA A 132 23.90 20.76 -3.43
CA ALA A 132 24.25 21.83 -4.38
C ALA A 132 23.55 21.68 -5.74
N ILE A 133 22.91 22.76 -6.19
CA ILE A 133 22.27 22.86 -7.50
C ILE A 133 23.35 22.82 -8.59
N VAL A 134 23.15 21.95 -9.59
CA VAL A 134 24.02 21.79 -10.76
C VAL A 134 23.43 22.53 -11.96
N GLU A 135 22.14 22.34 -12.20
CA GLU A 135 21.41 22.97 -13.31
C GLU A 135 19.95 23.16 -12.90
N GLN A 136 19.29 24.20 -13.40
CA GLN A 136 17.88 24.45 -13.18
C GLN A 136 17.25 24.99 -14.46
N SER A 137 16.06 24.48 -14.78
CA SER A 137 15.23 24.94 -15.90
C SER A 137 13.94 25.49 -15.34
N THR A 138 13.47 26.60 -15.89
CA THR A 138 12.22 27.26 -15.50
C THR A 138 11.33 27.47 -16.70
N PHE A 139 10.02 27.43 -16.48
CA PHE A 139 9.00 27.65 -17.51
C PHE A 139 7.84 28.46 -16.94
N ASP A 140 7.08 29.09 -17.83
CA ASP A 140 5.89 29.87 -17.47
C ASP A 140 4.75 28.92 -17.06
N LEU A 141 4.01 29.31 -16.02
CA LEU A 141 2.78 28.64 -15.62
C LEU A 141 1.57 29.47 -16.05
N PRO A 142 0.73 28.97 -16.98
CA PRO A 142 -0.54 29.60 -17.30
C PRO A 142 -1.46 29.68 -16.09
N ASP A 143 -2.23 30.77 -15.99
CA ASP A 143 -3.17 30.99 -14.88
C ASP A 143 -4.27 29.92 -14.79
N ASP A 144 -4.55 29.18 -15.86
CA ASP A 144 -5.56 28.12 -15.95
C ASP A 144 -4.99 26.70 -15.90
N ILE A 145 -3.69 26.54 -15.68
CA ILE A 145 -3.03 25.23 -15.69
C ILE A 145 -3.63 24.29 -14.64
N THR A 146 -3.88 23.06 -15.07
CA THR A 146 -4.33 21.97 -14.19
C THR A 146 -3.16 21.17 -13.61
N LEU A 147 -3.38 20.45 -12.52
CA LEU A 147 -2.37 19.55 -11.95
C LEU A 147 -1.93 18.50 -12.99
N GLU A 148 -2.84 17.99 -13.80
CA GLU A 148 -2.56 17.12 -14.95
C GLU A 148 -1.49 17.71 -15.89
N GLU A 149 -1.75 18.91 -16.42
CA GLU A 149 -0.87 19.59 -17.38
C GLU A 149 0.48 19.96 -16.75
N LEU A 150 0.47 20.42 -15.50
CA LEU A 150 1.69 20.73 -14.78
C LEU A 150 2.55 19.48 -14.56
N THR A 151 1.92 18.38 -14.17
CA THR A 151 2.61 17.10 -13.94
C THR A 151 3.24 16.56 -15.23
N LEU A 152 2.52 16.64 -16.36
CA LEU A 152 3.05 16.30 -17.69
C LEU A 152 4.23 17.19 -18.08
N THR A 153 4.09 18.50 -17.86
CA THR A 153 5.12 19.49 -18.18
C THR A 153 6.38 19.26 -17.35
N VAL A 154 6.25 19.06 -16.04
CA VAL A 154 7.38 18.74 -15.14
C VAL A 154 8.11 17.49 -15.59
N SER A 155 7.39 16.41 -15.91
CA SER A 155 7.99 15.17 -16.41
C SER A 155 8.80 15.40 -17.69
N GLN A 156 8.23 16.13 -18.65
CA GLN A 156 8.96 16.46 -19.89
C GLN A 156 10.19 17.34 -19.62
N GLN A 157 10.08 18.34 -18.76
CA GLN A 157 11.18 19.21 -18.38
C GLN A 157 12.29 18.45 -17.63
N CYS A 158 11.96 17.50 -16.76
CA CYS A 158 12.91 16.61 -16.10
C CYS A 158 13.70 15.78 -17.14
N HIS A 159 13.03 15.25 -18.16
CA HIS A 159 13.70 14.54 -19.23
C HIS A 159 14.64 15.47 -20.03
N ASP A 160 14.17 16.67 -20.38
CA ASP A 160 14.94 17.61 -21.21
C ASP A 160 16.17 18.15 -20.49
N ILE A 161 16.06 18.49 -19.20
CA ILE A 161 17.21 18.94 -18.39
C ILE A 161 18.23 17.80 -18.21
N PHE A 162 17.77 16.55 -18.02
CA PHE A 162 18.66 15.39 -17.99
C PHE A 162 19.42 15.24 -19.32
N VAL A 163 18.72 15.29 -20.45
CA VAL A 163 19.31 15.18 -21.79
C VAL A 163 20.37 16.26 -22.02
N SER A 164 20.05 17.51 -21.67
CA SER A 164 20.96 18.67 -21.75
C SER A 164 22.22 18.43 -20.92
N ALA A 165 22.06 18.13 -19.64
CA ALA A 165 23.17 17.92 -18.70
C ALA A 165 24.04 16.71 -19.08
N PHE A 166 23.41 15.63 -19.54
CA PHE A 166 24.10 14.43 -20.01
C PHE A 166 24.99 14.70 -21.23
N ASP A 167 24.46 15.41 -22.22
CA ASP A 167 25.21 15.77 -23.43
C ASP A 167 26.36 16.74 -23.14
N ALA A 168 26.11 17.72 -22.26
CA ALA A 168 27.13 18.64 -21.79
C ALA A 168 28.29 17.88 -21.10
N ALA A 169 27.96 16.97 -20.18
CA ALA A 169 28.92 16.14 -19.46
C ALA A 169 29.84 15.33 -20.37
N LYS A 170 29.27 14.70 -21.40
CA LYS A 170 30.03 13.93 -22.40
C LYS A 170 30.97 14.81 -23.21
N THR A 171 30.57 16.05 -23.51
CA THR A 171 31.36 16.99 -24.31
C THR A 171 32.53 17.59 -23.51
N THR A 172 32.35 17.83 -22.21
CA THR A 172 33.35 18.48 -21.33
C THR A 172 34.31 17.49 -20.65
N GLY A 173 34.15 16.18 -20.86
CA GLY A 173 34.96 15.14 -20.21
C GLY A 173 34.61 14.93 -18.73
N GLY A 174 33.36 15.20 -18.34
CA GLY A 174 32.83 15.05 -16.99
C GLY A 174 31.79 16.11 -16.62
N LEU A 175 30.92 15.78 -15.66
CA LEU A 175 29.99 16.73 -15.03
C LEU A 175 30.79 17.66 -14.11
N ARG A 176 31.30 18.76 -14.65
CA ARG A 176 31.83 19.84 -13.80
C ARG A 176 30.64 20.52 -13.11
N PRO A 177 30.66 20.69 -11.77
CA PRO A 177 29.70 21.58 -11.13
C PRO A 177 29.73 22.93 -11.84
N ALA A 178 28.57 23.54 -12.07
CA ALA A 178 28.54 24.96 -12.38
C ALA A 178 29.33 25.68 -11.28
N ALA A 179 30.31 26.50 -11.68
CA ALA A 179 31.04 27.33 -10.74
C ALA A 179 30.02 28.21 -10.01
N ASP A 180 29.88 27.99 -8.70
CA ASP A 180 29.18 28.86 -7.76
C ASP A 180 27.71 29.19 -8.11
N ALA A 181 26.88 28.17 -8.37
CA ALA A 181 25.48 28.28 -7.97
C ALA A 181 25.47 28.19 -6.44
N GLY A 182 25.47 29.34 -5.77
CA GLY A 182 25.55 29.46 -4.31
C GLY A 182 24.68 28.40 -3.64
N GLY A 183 25.25 27.73 -2.63
CA GLY A 183 24.58 26.64 -1.93
C GLY A 183 23.13 26.99 -1.64
N SER A 184 22.21 26.08 -1.98
CA SER A 184 20.81 26.19 -1.61
C SER A 184 20.74 26.34 -0.10
N ASP A 185 20.51 27.56 0.38
CA ASP A 185 20.19 27.78 1.78
C ASP A 185 18.90 26.98 2.06
N PRO A 186 18.97 25.88 2.83
CA PRO A 186 17.80 25.04 3.07
C PRO A 186 16.69 25.79 3.82
N THR A 187 17.03 26.93 4.44
CA THR A 187 16.09 27.78 5.19
C THR A 187 15.37 28.79 4.31
N ALA A 188 15.81 28.99 3.07
CA ALA A 188 15.21 29.96 2.14
C ALA A 188 13.98 29.43 1.39
N GLY A 189 13.66 28.13 1.49
CA GLY A 189 12.59 27.50 0.72
C GLY A 189 11.77 26.47 1.48
N SER A 190 10.64 26.08 0.88
CA SER A 190 9.61 25.24 1.51
C SER A 190 9.82 23.76 1.20
N TYR A 191 9.28 22.92 2.08
CA TYR A 191 9.18 21.48 1.87
C TYR A 191 7.71 21.12 1.72
N PHE A 192 7.38 20.39 0.66
CA PHE A 192 6.04 19.90 0.38
C PHE A 192 6.07 18.39 0.32
N GLY A 193 5.57 17.75 1.36
CA GLY A 193 5.46 16.30 1.46
C GLY A 193 4.03 15.86 1.74
N MET A 194 3.92 14.65 2.29
CA MET A 194 2.62 14.03 2.57
C MET A 194 1.87 14.74 3.70
N ARG A 195 2.58 15.46 4.57
CA ARG A 195 1.97 16.28 5.62
C ARG A 195 1.25 17.49 5.04
N GLU A 196 1.88 18.19 4.11
CA GLU A 196 1.25 19.33 3.44
C GLU A 196 0.03 18.85 2.64
N LEU A 197 0.16 17.72 1.94
CA LEU A 197 -0.97 17.07 1.27
C LEU A 197 -2.08 16.61 2.21
N ALA A 198 -1.77 16.24 3.46
CA ALA A 198 -2.78 15.82 4.42
C ALA A 198 -3.76 16.95 4.79
N THR A 199 -3.35 18.21 4.61
CA THR A 199 -4.15 19.39 5.00
C THR A 199 -4.88 20.07 3.85
N ILE A 200 -4.74 19.55 2.62
CA ILE A 200 -5.30 20.21 1.42
C ILE A 200 -6.81 20.36 1.47
N GLY A 201 -7.52 19.50 2.23
CA GLY A 201 -8.97 19.60 2.42
C GLY A 201 -9.39 20.95 3.02
N THR A 202 -8.56 21.53 3.87
CA THR A 202 -8.79 22.89 4.43
C THR A 202 -8.82 23.98 3.37
N LEU A 203 -8.24 23.72 2.19
CA LEU A 203 -8.17 24.63 1.05
C LEU A 203 -9.24 24.33 0.00
N ARG A 204 -10.23 23.48 0.29
CA ARG A 204 -11.27 23.08 -0.67
C ARG A 204 -12.08 24.23 -1.28
N ASP A 205 -12.21 25.33 -0.53
CA ASP A 205 -12.91 26.54 -0.96
C ASP A 205 -11.98 27.57 -1.65
N HIS A 206 -10.69 27.26 -1.81
CA HIS A 206 -9.72 28.10 -2.52
C HIS A 206 -10.02 28.14 -4.03
N GLU A 207 -9.87 29.29 -4.67
CA GLU A 207 -10.21 29.47 -6.10
C GLU A 207 -9.44 28.51 -7.03
N ASN A 208 -8.19 28.21 -6.66
CA ASN A 208 -7.32 27.31 -7.44
C ASN A 208 -7.47 25.83 -7.07
N PHE A 209 -8.27 25.48 -6.05
CA PHE A 209 -8.32 24.12 -5.52
C PHE A 209 -8.74 23.10 -6.58
N ALA A 210 -9.80 23.40 -7.33
CA ALA A 210 -10.34 22.48 -8.33
C ALA A 210 -9.28 22.04 -9.34
N ARG A 211 -8.48 22.99 -9.86
CA ARG A 211 -7.39 22.72 -10.82
C ARG A 211 -6.15 22.12 -10.15
N ALA A 212 -5.86 22.51 -8.90
CA ALA A 212 -4.74 21.97 -8.12
C ALA A 212 -4.94 20.50 -7.75
N THR A 213 -6.17 19.99 -7.78
CA THR A 213 -6.50 18.58 -7.51
C THR A 213 -7.02 17.83 -8.74
N PHE A 214 -6.93 18.41 -9.93
CA PHE A 214 -7.44 17.80 -11.17
C PHE A 214 -6.36 16.98 -11.88
N LEU A 215 -6.47 15.65 -11.83
CA LEU A 215 -5.51 14.73 -12.45
C LEU A 215 -5.88 14.30 -13.88
N GLY A 216 -7.12 14.53 -14.33
CA GLY A 216 -7.57 14.18 -15.68
C GLY A 216 -7.20 12.77 -16.11
N VAL A 217 -6.49 12.60 -17.23
CA VAL A 217 -6.07 11.29 -17.75
C VAL A 217 -5.04 10.58 -16.87
N LEU A 218 -4.39 11.31 -15.96
CA LEU A 218 -3.41 10.74 -15.03
C LEU A 218 -4.07 10.09 -13.80
N THR A 219 -5.38 10.17 -13.65
CA THR A 219 -6.13 9.59 -12.52
C THR A 219 -5.80 8.12 -12.31
N ASP A 220 -5.78 7.32 -13.39
CA ASP A 220 -5.51 5.88 -13.33
C ASP A 220 -4.06 5.56 -12.93
N HIS A 221 -3.17 6.51 -13.13
CA HIS A 221 -1.74 6.37 -12.87
C HIS A 221 -1.34 6.93 -11.49
N TYR A 222 -2.04 7.95 -10.99
CA TYR A 222 -1.85 8.57 -9.68
C TYR A 222 -3.01 8.28 -8.72
N ARG A 223 -3.47 7.02 -8.67
CA ARG A 223 -4.67 6.63 -7.91
C ARG A 223 -4.64 7.00 -6.45
N PHE A 224 -3.48 6.82 -5.80
CA PHE A 224 -3.31 7.23 -4.41
C PHE A 224 -3.70 8.70 -4.22
N TYR A 225 -3.25 9.58 -5.11
CA TYR A 225 -3.58 11.01 -5.08
C TYR A 225 -5.02 11.27 -5.53
N ALA A 226 -5.53 10.55 -6.52
CA ALA A 226 -6.93 10.67 -6.95
C ALA A 226 -7.90 10.41 -5.78
N ILE A 227 -7.74 9.29 -5.06
CA ILE A 227 -8.58 8.96 -3.92
C ILE A 227 -8.42 10.01 -2.80
N LEU A 228 -7.18 10.44 -2.53
CA LEU A 228 -6.90 11.49 -1.55
C LEU A 228 -7.62 12.80 -1.90
N PHE A 229 -7.59 13.22 -3.16
CA PHE A 229 -8.25 14.42 -3.65
C PHE A 229 -9.77 14.30 -3.64
N ASP A 230 -10.31 13.10 -3.85
CA ASP A 230 -11.75 12.84 -3.74
C ASP A 230 -12.24 13.02 -2.31
N PHE A 231 -11.50 12.53 -1.31
CA PHE A 231 -11.79 12.78 0.09
C PHE A 231 -11.69 14.28 0.45
N ALA A 232 -10.68 14.97 -0.07
CA ALA A 232 -10.53 16.42 0.12
C ALA A 232 -11.73 17.18 -0.44
N ARG A 233 -12.15 16.86 -1.68
CA ARG A 233 -13.35 17.42 -2.34
C ARG A 233 -14.64 17.06 -1.60
N GLY A 234 -14.69 15.87 -1.00
CA GLY A 234 -15.80 15.35 -0.21
C GLY A 234 -15.98 16.01 1.15
N GLY A 235 -15.09 16.95 1.54
CA GLY A 235 -15.22 17.74 2.77
C GLY A 235 -14.41 17.22 3.96
N LYS A 236 -13.44 16.31 3.74
CA LYS A 236 -12.46 15.96 4.78
C LYS A 236 -11.30 16.95 4.79
N ASP A 237 -11.18 17.72 5.87
CA ASP A 237 -10.13 18.73 6.04
C ASP A 237 -8.75 18.12 6.37
N ASP A 238 -8.73 17.13 7.28
CA ASP A 238 -7.54 16.37 7.66
C ASP A 238 -7.59 14.97 7.04
N LEU A 239 -6.61 14.70 6.18
CA LEU A 239 -6.48 13.46 5.43
C LEU A 239 -5.38 12.55 6.01
N THR A 240 -4.87 12.82 7.21
CA THR A 240 -3.80 12.02 7.84
C THR A 240 -4.20 10.56 7.98
N SER A 241 -5.41 10.28 8.48
CA SER A 241 -5.94 8.91 8.57
C SER A 241 -6.23 8.32 7.20
N VAL A 242 -6.73 9.12 6.25
CA VAL A 242 -6.96 8.71 4.86
C VAL A 242 -5.67 8.23 4.21
N ILE A 243 -4.58 8.98 4.38
CA ILE A 243 -3.26 8.63 3.87
C ILE A 243 -2.74 7.35 4.52
N ALA A 244 -2.86 7.22 5.84
CA ALA A 244 -2.41 6.05 6.57
C ALA A 244 -3.17 4.79 6.13
N ASP A 245 -4.49 4.90 5.99
CA ASP A 245 -5.36 3.84 5.50
C ASP A 245 -4.98 3.52 4.05
N LEU A 246 -5.09 4.44 3.10
CA LEU A 246 -4.76 4.15 1.69
C LEU A 246 -3.40 3.47 1.48
N ARG A 247 -2.38 3.85 2.26
CA ARG A 247 -1.06 3.18 2.25
C ARG A 247 -1.13 1.73 2.71
N TYR A 248 -1.73 1.46 3.87
CA TYR A 248 -1.89 0.09 4.36
C TYR A 248 -2.63 -0.76 3.32
N TRP A 249 -3.73 -0.25 2.78
CA TRP A 249 -4.62 -0.99 1.90
C TRP A 249 -4.00 -1.26 0.54
N LEU A 250 -3.35 -0.26 -0.08
CA LEU A 250 -2.56 -0.47 -1.31
C LEU A 250 -1.42 -1.46 -1.06
N GLY A 251 -0.79 -1.43 0.11
CA GLY A 251 0.22 -2.40 0.51
C GLY A 251 -0.32 -3.84 0.55
N VAL A 252 -1.52 -4.04 1.09
CA VAL A 252 -2.20 -5.36 1.16
C VAL A 252 -2.58 -5.88 -0.23
N GLY A 253 -3.14 -5.03 -1.09
CA GLY A 253 -3.56 -5.39 -2.45
C GLY A 253 -2.41 -5.77 -3.40
N GLN A 254 -1.18 -5.39 -3.08
CA GLN A 254 0.00 -5.65 -3.92
C GLN A 254 0.77 -6.92 -3.58
N THR A 255 0.57 -7.46 -2.37
CA THR A 255 1.22 -8.70 -1.92
C THR A 255 0.36 -9.93 -2.13
N THR A 256 -0.91 -9.72 -2.47
CA THR A 256 -1.80 -10.78 -2.87
C THR A 256 -1.82 -10.85 -4.39
N THR A 257 -1.34 -11.96 -4.94
CA THR A 257 -1.88 -12.47 -6.20
C THR A 257 -3.39 -12.43 -6.05
N ALA A 258 -4.05 -11.50 -6.76
CA ALA A 258 -5.50 -11.36 -6.90
C ALA A 258 -6.23 -12.53 -6.26
N GLY A 259 -6.64 -12.38 -4.97
CA GLY A 259 -6.75 -13.47 -3.99
C GLY A 259 -6.92 -14.85 -4.64
N ALA A 260 -5.96 -15.76 -4.50
CA ALA A 260 -5.93 -16.96 -5.34
C ALA A 260 -7.33 -17.58 -5.43
N PRO A 261 -7.86 -17.71 -6.66
CA PRO A 261 -9.24 -18.07 -6.88
C PRO A 261 -9.50 -19.33 -6.08
N ILE A 262 -10.50 -19.27 -5.19
CA ILE A 262 -10.98 -20.49 -4.54
C ILE A 262 -11.29 -21.47 -5.69
N PRO A 263 -10.61 -22.63 -5.77
CA PRO A 263 -10.62 -23.46 -6.97
C PRO A 263 -12.05 -23.79 -7.41
N GLY A 264 -12.36 -23.55 -8.69
CA GLY A 264 -13.71 -23.75 -9.25
C GLY A 264 -14.51 -22.48 -9.50
N GLY A 265 -13.92 -21.29 -9.31
CA GLY A 265 -14.53 -20.00 -9.67
C GLY A 265 -14.94 -19.92 -11.16
N ARG A 266 -16.22 -19.71 -11.46
CA ARG A 266 -16.68 -19.37 -12.82
C ARG A 266 -16.27 -17.94 -13.17
N SER A 267 -15.69 -17.74 -14.35
CA SER A 267 -15.18 -16.43 -14.79
C SER A 267 -16.26 -15.40 -15.14
N ASP A 268 -17.53 -15.77 -15.15
CA ASP A 268 -18.62 -14.91 -15.59
C ASP A 268 -19.24 -14.15 -14.40
N ARG A 269 -18.68 -12.97 -14.11
CA ARG A 269 -19.23 -12.00 -13.16
C ARG A 269 -20.30 -11.13 -13.83
N SER A 270 -21.28 -11.77 -14.47
CA SER A 270 -22.37 -11.08 -15.19
C SER A 270 -23.15 -10.10 -14.29
N SER A 271 -23.77 -9.08 -14.87
CA SER A 271 -24.51 -8.02 -14.15
C SER A 271 -25.90 -8.42 -13.61
N GLY A 272 -26.28 -9.70 -13.69
CA GLY A 272 -27.58 -10.21 -13.23
C GLY A 272 -27.70 -10.48 -11.71
N PRO A 273 -28.89 -10.68 -11.15
CA PRO A 273 -29.05 -11.01 -9.73
C PRO A 273 -28.22 -12.25 -9.36
N ARG A 274 -27.47 -12.18 -8.23
CA ARG A 274 -26.63 -13.30 -7.78
C ARG A 274 -27.47 -14.47 -7.29
N SER A 275 -27.05 -15.68 -7.62
CA SER A 275 -27.60 -16.89 -7.02
C SER A 275 -26.88 -17.14 -5.70
N VAL A 276 -27.60 -17.08 -4.58
CA VAL A 276 -27.00 -17.24 -3.24
C VAL A 276 -27.36 -18.59 -2.65
N GLU A 277 -26.36 -19.31 -2.17
CA GLU A 277 -26.54 -20.54 -1.40
C GLU A 277 -25.97 -20.39 0.01
N ARG A 278 -26.56 -21.12 0.96
CA ARG A 278 -26.17 -21.13 2.38
C ARG A 278 -25.91 -22.55 2.83
N VAL A 279 -24.76 -22.76 3.46
CA VAL A 279 -24.37 -24.02 4.09
C VAL A 279 -24.06 -23.77 5.55
N GLU A 280 -24.61 -24.60 6.42
CA GLU A 280 -24.34 -24.58 7.85
C GLU A 280 -23.64 -25.87 8.28
N ARG A 281 -22.68 -25.71 9.19
CA ARG A 281 -21.97 -26.78 9.88
C ARG A 281 -21.93 -26.48 11.37
N ILE A 282 -21.85 -27.54 12.16
CA ILE A 282 -21.70 -27.46 13.60
C ILE A 282 -20.50 -28.34 13.95
N ALA A 283 -19.40 -27.70 14.36
CA ALA A 283 -18.27 -28.42 14.92
C ALA A 283 -18.61 -28.82 16.37
N ALA A 284 -18.37 -30.10 16.69
CA ALA A 284 -18.81 -30.74 17.93
C ALA A 284 -18.30 -30.04 19.21
N GLY A 285 -19.07 -30.14 20.30
CA GLY A 285 -18.87 -29.30 21.49
C GLY A 285 -17.53 -29.35 22.19
N ARG A 286 -16.77 -30.45 22.04
CA ARG A 286 -15.41 -30.54 22.53
C ARG A 286 -14.49 -29.49 21.88
N ALA A 287 -14.69 -29.17 20.59
CA ALA A 287 -13.92 -28.15 19.90
C ALA A 287 -14.15 -26.74 20.48
N SER A 288 -15.40 -26.40 20.86
CA SER A 288 -15.72 -25.09 21.45
C SER A 288 -15.04 -24.85 22.80
N VAL A 289 -14.90 -25.91 23.61
CA VAL A 289 -14.19 -25.87 24.89
C VAL A 289 -12.69 -25.77 24.63
N LEU A 290 -12.14 -26.63 23.76
CA LEU A 290 -10.71 -26.64 23.47
C LEU A 290 -10.22 -25.34 22.82
N VAL A 291 -11.02 -24.71 21.95
CA VAL A 291 -10.69 -23.41 21.34
C VAL A 291 -10.63 -22.30 22.41
N ARG A 292 -11.58 -22.29 23.35
CA ARG A 292 -11.53 -21.36 24.50
C ARG A 292 -10.34 -21.63 25.41
N ASP A 293 -10.04 -22.90 25.66
CA ASP A 293 -8.93 -23.32 26.51
C ASP A 293 -7.57 -23.01 25.85
N ALA A 294 -7.46 -23.16 24.53
CA ALA A 294 -6.29 -22.76 23.74
C ALA A 294 -6.12 -21.23 23.75
N ALA A 295 -7.20 -20.48 23.52
CA ALA A 295 -7.19 -19.02 23.62
C ALA A 295 -6.73 -18.54 25.00
N GLN A 296 -7.22 -19.16 26.08
CA GLN A 296 -6.77 -18.88 27.45
C GLN A 296 -5.31 -19.27 27.70
N ARG A 297 -4.86 -20.43 27.21
CA ARG A 297 -3.47 -20.91 27.38
C ARG A 297 -2.44 -20.06 26.65
N ILE A 298 -2.78 -19.58 25.46
CA ILE A 298 -1.93 -18.74 24.59
C ILE A 298 -2.14 -17.26 24.94
N GLU A 299 -3.08 -16.96 25.85
CA GLU A 299 -3.45 -15.61 26.28
C GLU A 299 -3.86 -14.68 25.12
N LEU A 300 -4.54 -15.24 24.12
CA LEU A 300 -5.01 -14.53 22.92
C LEU A 300 -6.53 -14.61 22.77
N PRO A 301 -7.17 -13.67 22.05
CA PRO A 301 -8.61 -13.66 21.88
C PRO A 301 -9.09 -14.86 21.05
N VAL A 302 -10.26 -15.40 21.39
CA VAL A 302 -10.84 -16.54 20.66
C VAL A 302 -11.04 -16.20 19.17
N THR A 303 -11.34 -14.94 18.85
CA THR A 303 -11.45 -14.43 17.48
C THR A 303 -10.20 -14.71 16.64
N ALA A 304 -8.99 -14.58 17.23
CA ALA A 304 -7.74 -14.87 16.52
C ALA A 304 -7.59 -16.37 16.22
N VAL A 305 -8.02 -17.25 17.13
CA VAL A 305 -8.01 -18.71 16.91
C VAL A 305 -9.00 -19.10 15.80
N LEU A 306 -10.20 -18.51 15.80
CA LEU A 306 -11.22 -18.75 14.79
C LEU A 306 -10.77 -18.28 13.41
N ILE A 307 -10.23 -17.05 13.30
CA ILE A 307 -9.70 -16.52 12.05
C ILE A 307 -8.47 -17.31 11.58
N GLY A 308 -7.60 -17.74 12.51
CA GLY A 308 -6.46 -18.61 12.19
C GLY A 308 -6.88 -19.95 11.58
N ALA A 309 -7.97 -20.55 12.08
CA ALA A 309 -8.51 -21.76 11.47
C ALA A 309 -9.07 -21.51 10.06
N VAL A 310 -9.70 -20.35 9.83
CA VAL A 310 -10.14 -19.94 8.49
C VAL A 310 -8.95 -19.75 7.56
N ALA A 311 -7.92 -19.02 7.99
CA ALA A 311 -6.71 -18.79 7.21
C ALA A 311 -6.02 -20.11 6.83
N ALA A 312 -5.84 -21.02 7.80
CA ALA A 312 -5.28 -22.35 7.55
C ALA A 312 -6.13 -23.16 6.56
N GLY A 313 -7.46 -23.14 6.70
CA GLY A 313 -8.36 -23.85 5.80
C GLY A 313 -8.34 -23.31 4.36
N VAL A 314 -8.23 -21.98 4.21
CA VAL A 314 -8.06 -21.34 2.90
C VAL A 314 -6.72 -21.74 2.29
N SER A 315 -5.63 -21.69 3.07
CA SER A 315 -4.28 -22.07 2.64
C SER A 315 -4.18 -23.50 2.13
N GLU A 316 -4.84 -24.45 2.80
CA GLU A 316 -4.89 -25.86 2.35
C GLU A 316 -5.60 -26.04 1.00
N ILE A 317 -6.53 -25.14 0.66
CA ILE A 317 -7.28 -25.21 -0.59
C ILE A 317 -6.56 -24.49 -1.73
N THR A 318 -5.99 -23.33 -1.45
CA THR A 318 -5.34 -22.50 -2.47
C THR A 318 -3.87 -22.85 -2.66
N GLY A 319 -3.22 -23.41 -1.64
CA GLY A 319 -1.77 -23.56 -1.56
C GLY A 319 -1.04 -22.26 -1.16
N ASP A 320 -1.78 -21.16 -0.99
CA ASP A 320 -1.21 -19.84 -0.70
C ASP A 320 -0.98 -19.67 0.80
N ARG A 321 0.13 -19.02 1.13
CA ARG A 321 0.49 -18.70 2.52
C ARG A 321 0.31 -17.22 2.85
N ALA A 322 0.35 -16.36 1.86
CA ALA A 322 0.02 -14.94 1.98
C ALA A 322 -1.46 -14.76 1.62
N LEU A 323 -2.29 -14.54 2.64
CA LEU A 323 -3.74 -14.47 2.51
C LEU A 323 -4.22 -13.05 2.81
N THR A 324 -5.33 -12.66 2.19
CA THR A 324 -6.11 -11.48 2.58
C THR A 324 -7.53 -11.90 2.89
N LEU A 325 -7.97 -11.63 4.11
CA LEU A 325 -9.34 -11.85 4.58
C LEU A 325 -9.99 -10.49 4.84
N ALA A 326 -11.27 -10.30 4.53
CA ALA A 326 -11.97 -9.09 4.93
C ALA A 326 -12.65 -9.30 6.29
N LEU A 327 -12.40 -8.42 7.27
CA LEU A 327 -13.06 -8.40 8.57
C LEU A 327 -14.07 -7.26 8.67
N PRO A 328 -15.26 -7.47 9.25
CA PRO A 328 -16.25 -6.40 9.43
C PRO A 328 -15.79 -5.40 10.49
N VAL A 329 -16.08 -4.11 10.27
CA VAL A 329 -15.94 -3.07 11.30
C VAL A 329 -17.33 -2.71 11.84
N ARG A 330 -17.54 -2.85 13.15
CA ARG A 330 -18.80 -2.45 13.80
C ARG A 330 -18.81 -0.93 13.94
N GLU A 331 -19.48 -0.25 13.01
CA GLU A 331 -20.19 1.04 13.18
C GLU A 331 -20.62 1.62 11.81
N GLU A 332 -19.91 1.30 10.72
CA GLU A 332 -20.17 1.89 9.38
C GLU A 332 -20.43 0.87 8.26
N ALA A 333 -20.80 -0.37 8.58
CA ALA A 333 -21.07 -1.43 7.60
C ALA A 333 -19.93 -1.67 6.58
N GLY A 334 -18.70 -1.34 6.98
CA GLY A 334 -17.49 -1.54 6.18
C GLY A 334 -16.73 -2.81 6.56
N TRP A 335 -15.72 -3.11 5.77
CA TRP A 335 -14.74 -4.17 6.02
C TRP A 335 -13.35 -3.56 6.20
N VAL A 336 -12.35 -4.35 6.62
CA VAL A 336 -10.91 -4.03 6.60
C VAL A 336 -10.14 -5.27 6.14
N PRO A 337 -9.10 -5.15 5.30
CA PRO A 337 -8.41 -6.29 4.73
C PRO A 337 -7.30 -6.71 5.69
N LEU A 338 -7.43 -7.90 6.21
CA LEU A 338 -6.49 -8.54 7.09
C LEU A 338 -5.47 -9.31 6.25
N ARG A 339 -4.23 -8.82 6.17
CA ARG A 339 -3.12 -9.57 5.58
C ARG A 339 -2.53 -10.54 6.60
N ILE A 340 -2.48 -11.82 6.24
CA ILE A 340 -1.93 -12.89 7.07
C ILE A 340 -0.83 -13.60 6.27
N GLU A 341 0.36 -13.70 6.84
CA GLU A 341 1.43 -14.55 6.29
C GLU A 341 1.60 -15.80 7.14
N LEU A 342 1.05 -16.91 6.68
CA LEU A 342 1.01 -18.14 7.47
C LEU A 342 2.42 -18.73 7.66
N PRO A 343 2.83 -19.00 8.92
CA PRO A 343 4.13 -19.56 9.28
C PRO A 343 4.22 -21.02 8.84
N GLY A 344 5.43 -21.51 8.52
CA GLY A 344 5.71 -22.82 7.91
C GLY A 344 4.78 -23.95 8.35
N ASN A 345 4.54 -24.05 9.66
CA ASN A 345 3.49 -24.86 10.27
C ASN A 345 2.21 -24.03 10.52
N HIS A 346 1.24 -24.12 9.62
CA HIS A 346 -0.02 -23.37 9.67
C HIS A 346 -1.12 -24.03 10.55
N PHE A 347 -0.73 -24.93 11.45
CA PHE A 347 -1.60 -25.48 12.51
C PHE A 347 -1.06 -25.25 13.93
N GLY A 348 -0.04 -24.38 14.09
CA GLY A 348 0.60 -24.07 15.38
C GLY A 348 0.16 -22.73 16.02
N GLU A 349 0.67 -22.44 17.23
CA GLU A 349 0.39 -21.16 17.94
C GLU A 349 0.84 -19.95 17.15
N GLU A 350 1.88 -20.10 16.34
CA GLU A 350 2.44 -19.05 15.47
C GLU A 350 1.36 -18.45 14.56
N VAL A 351 0.38 -19.26 14.12
CA VAL A 351 -0.75 -18.78 13.31
C VAL A 351 -1.63 -17.83 14.11
N VAL A 352 -1.93 -18.17 15.36
CA VAL A 352 -2.80 -17.35 16.22
C VAL A 352 -2.11 -16.04 16.56
N VAL A 353 -0.80 -16.08 16.81
CA VAL A 353 0.02 -14.88 17.04
C VAL A 353 0.06 -13.97 15.80
N GLU A 354 0.28 -14.55 14.61
CA GLU A 354 0.29 -13.77 13.36
C GLU A 354 -1.08 -13.15 13.07
N VAL A 355 -2.17 -13.90 13.25
CA VAL A 355 -3.53 -13.39 13.06
C VAL A 355 -3.83 -12.28 14.05
N GLN A 356 -3.45 -12.42 15.32
CA GLN A 356 -3.60 -11.36 16.31
C GLN A 356 -2.85 -10.10 15.92
N ARG A 357 -1.59 -10.25 15.48
CA ARG A 357 -0.75 -9.14 14.99
C ARG A 357 -1.45 -8.44 13.83
N ALA A 358 -1.91 -9.21 12.85
CA ALA A 358 -2.60 -8.71 11.67
C ALA A 358 -3.90 -7.97 12.05
N ILE A 359 -4.70 -8.48 13.00
CA ILE A 359 -5.95 -7.83 13.45
C ILE A 359 -5.64 -6.48 14.11
N GLY A 360 -4.62 -6.45 14.98
CA GLY A 360 -4.19 -5.23 15.65
C GLY A 360 -3.63 -4.19 14.68
N GLU A 361 -3.04 -4.61 13.56
CA GLU A 361 -2.60 -3.72 12.48
C GLU A 361 -3.78 -3.21 11.66
N ALA A 362 -4.62 -4.12 11.16
CA ALA A 362 -5.80 -3.82 10.36
C ALA A 362 -6.75 -2.82 11.05
N THR A 363 -7.04 -3.03 12.34
CA THR A 363 -7.96 -2.15 13.10
C THR A 363 -7.46 -0.72 13.26
N ARG A 364 -6.15 -0.46 13.14
CA ARG A 364 -5.60 0.91 13.09
C ARG A 364 -5.87 1.61 11.77
N HIS A 365 -6.25 0.85 10.73
CA HIS A 365 -6.49 1.32 9.38
C HIS A 365 -7.97 1.24 8.97
N ALA A 366 -8.87 1.39 9.94
CA ALA A 366 -10.31 1.28 9.79
C ALA A 366 -11.03 2.64 9.77
N SER A 367 -10.32 3.74 9.50
CA SER A 367 -10.87 5.11 9.59
C SER A 367 -11.75 5.47 8.39
N ILE A 368 -11.65 4.69 7.32
CA ILE A 368 -12.51 4.77 6.14
C ILE A 368 -13.10 3.37 5.86
N PRO A 369 -14.40 3.27 5.55
CA PRO A 369 -14.99 2.01 5.10
C PRO A 369 -14.27 1.45 3.85
N PHE A 370 -13.93 0.15 3.84
CA PHE A 370 -13.30 -0.49 2.66
C PHE A 370 -14.05 -0.21 1.36
N THR A 371 -15.37 -0.18 1.41
CA THR A 371 -16.21 0.01 0.22
C THR A 371 -15.95 1.36 -0.44
N GLU A 372 -15.68 2.42 0.32
CA GLU A 372 -15.32 3.72 -0.26
C GLU A 372 -13.95 3.69 -0.95
N ILE A 373 -13.02 2.90 -0.41
CA ILE A 373 -11.68 2.73 -1.00
C ILE A 373 -11.76 1.79 -2.23
N VAL A 374 -12.52 0.69 -2.14
CA VAL A 374 -12.73 -0.27 -3.24
C VAL A 374 -13.49 0.35 -4.38
N ASP A 375 -14.56 1.10 -4.13
CA ASP A 375 -15.28 1.80 -5.21
C ASP A 375 -14.38 2.82 -5.90
N ALA A 376 -13.40 3.38 -5.18
CA ALA A 376 -12.38 4.25 -5.75
C ALA A 376 -11.20 3.48 -6.42
N LEU A 377 -11.08 2.16 -6.20
CA LEU A 377 -10.07 1.27 -6.79
C LEU A 377 -10.61 0.35 -7.91
N ASP A 378 -11.91 0.02 -7.92
CA ASP A 378 -12.58 -0.91 -8.83
C ASP A 378 -12.88 -0.23 -10.18
N GLY A 379 -12.22 -0.70 -11.24
CA GLY A 379 -12.46 -0.23 -12.61
C GLY A 379 -11.45 -0.65 -13.66
N THR A 380 -10.35 -1.31 -13.30
CA THR A 380 -9.17 -1.40 -14.17
C THR A 380 -8.37 -2.68 -13.94
N ASP A 381 -7.89 -3.29 -15.03
CA ASP A 381 -7.02 -4.46 -15.12
C ASP A 381 -7.64 -5.84 -14.89
N GLY A 382 -8.97 -5.94 -14.79
CA GLY A 382 -9.67 -7.24 -14.70
C GLY A 382 -9.41 -8.02 -13.40
N VAL A 383 -8.56 -7.49 -12.51
CA VAL A 383 -8.39 -7.91 -11.13
C VAL A 383 -9.35 -7.08 -10.29
N SER A 384 -10.40 -7.73 -9.81
CA SER A 384 -11.31 -7.12 -8.85
C SER A 384 -10.60 -6.88 -7.54
N SER A 385 -10.61 -5.62 -7.07
CA SER A 385 -10.08 -5.26 -5.74
C SER A 385 -10.99 -5.73 -4.60
N ARG A 386 -12.19 -6.23 -4.95
CA ARG A 386 -13.13 -6.84 -4.00
C ARG A 386 -12.56 -8.11 -3.35
N PRO A 387 -12.78 -8.28 -2.04
CA PRO A 387 -12.33 -9.46 -1.32
C PRO A 387 -13.14 -10.67 -1.81
N GLN A 388 -12.46 -11.74 -2.20
CA GLN A 388 -13.16 -12.98 -2.57
C GLN A 388 -13.79 -13.66 -1.36
N LEU A 389 -13.15 -13.52 -0.19
CA LEU A 389 -13.60 -14.09 1.07
C LEU A 389 -13.71 -13.02 2.14
N THR A 390 -14.85 -12.98 2.78
CA THR A 390 -15.14 -12.17 3.95
C THR A 390 -15.43 -13.05 5.14
N VAL A 391 -14.87 -12.71 6.30
CA VAL A 391 -14.92 -13.53 7.51
C VAL A 391 -15.40 -12.69 8.67
N SER A 392 -16.42 -13.20 9.35
CA SER A 392 -17.02 -12.59 10.52
C SER A 392 -17.06 -13.58 11.67
N CYS A 393 -16.69 -13.13 12.85
CA CYS A 393 -16.76 -13.94 14.06
C CYS A 393 -17.83 -13.33 14.99
N VAL A 394 -18.79 -14.13 15.42
CA VAL A 394 -19.87 -13.72 16.32
C VAL A 394 -19.81 -14.58 17.59
N SER A 395 -19.49 -13.95 18.72
CA SER A 395 -19.53 -14.60 20.03
C SER A 395 -20.88 -14.37 20.71
N ARG A 396 -21.43 -15.41 21.36
CA ARG A 396 -22.73 -15.36 22.03
C ARG A 396 -22.76 -14.45 23.26
N HIS A 397 -21.60 -14.14 23.84
CA HIS A 397 -21.52 -13.27 25.02
C HIS A 397 -21.99 -11.82 24.76
N ASP A 398 -22.14 -11.43 23.49
CA ASP A 398 -22.51 -10.07 23.08
C ASP A 398 -24.01 -9.80 22.93
N LEU A 399 -24.88 -10.82 22.91
CA LEU A 399 -26.29 -10.62 22.53
C LEU A 399 -27.25 -11.37 23.44
N GLY A 400 -28.13 -10.63 24.11
CA GLY A 400 -29.25 -11.10 24.93
C GLY A 400 -30.37 -11.82 24.16
N SER A 401 -30.03 -12.67 23.20
CA SER A 401 -30.96 -13.49 22.43
C SER A 401 -31.11 -14.87 23.04
N THR A 402 -32.36 -15.27 23.33
CA THR A 402 -32.73 -16.56 23.92
C THR A 402 -32.87 -17.69 22.88
N ASN A 403 -32.66 -17.43 21.59
CA ASN A 403 -32.89 -18.43 20.52
C ASN A 403 -31.59 -19.13 20.09
N ARG A 404 -31.52 -20.46 20.29
CA ARG A 404 -30.31 -21.26 20.07
C ARG A 404 -29.92 -21.47 18.59
N HIS A 405 -30.84 -21.21 17.66
CA HIS A 405 -30.75 -21.60 16.25
C HIS A 405 -30.90 -20.43 15.27
N GLU A 406 -31.13 -19.22 15.75
CA GLU A 406 -31.21 -18.03 14.88
C GLU A 406 -30.00 -17.13 15.12
N PRO A 407 -29.34 -16.63 14.06
CA PRO A 407 -28.37 -15.57 14.22
C PRO A 407 -29.07 -14.38 14.90
N PRO A 408 -28.35 -13.59 15.71
CA PRO A 408 -28.92 -12.35 16.23
C PRO A 408 -29.53 -11.53 15.09
N GLN A 409 -30.71 -10.94 15.30
CA GLN A 409 -31.44 -10.16 14.29
C GLN A 409 -30.61 -9.02 13.64
N SER A 410 -29.43 -8.72 14.19
CA SER A 410 -28.48 -7.70 13.73
C SER A 410 -27.40 -8.19 12.76
N TYR A 411 -27.21 -9.50 12.51
CA TYR A 411 -26.20 -9.97 11.54
C TYR A 411 -26.88 -10.40 10.25
N ARG A 412 -26.84 -9.53 9.24
CA ARG A 412 -27.37 -9.81 7.90
C ARG A 412 -26.23 -10.24 6.98
N PHE A 413 -26.42 -11.34 6.27
CA PHE A 413 -25.48 -11.84 5.25
C PHE A 413 -25.69 -11.11 3.92
N ASP A 414 -25.59 -9.78 3.97
CA ASP A 414 -25.92 -8.94 2.82
C ASP A 414 -24.70 -8.80 1.88
N ALA A 415 -23.48 -9.19 2.30
CA ALA A 415 -22.26 -8.94 1.53
C ALA A 415 -22.25 -9.66 0.18
N VAL A 416 -22.69 -10.93 0.15
CA VAL A 416 -22.78 -11.73 -1.08
C VAL A 416 -23.89 -11.21 -1.98
N GLU A 417 -25.05 -10.86 -1.41
CA GLU A 417 -26.20 -10.29 -2.14
C GLU A 417 -25.87 -8.90 -2.73
N GLN A 418 -25.14 -8.07 -1.99
CA GLN A 418 -24.65 -6.75 -2.40
C GLN A 418 -23.38 -6.82 -3.28
N ARG A 419 -22.88 -8.04 -3.56
CA ARG A 419 -21.68 -8.28 -4.38
C ARG A 419 -20.40 -7.63 -3.82
N ALA A 420 -20.35 -7.44 -2.51
CA ALA A 420 -19.17 -7.00 -1.77
C ALA A 420 -18.15 -8.13 -1.63
N SER A 421 -18.57 -9.40 -1.67
CA SER A 421 -17.70 -10.58 -1.64
C SER A 421 -18.29 -11.78 -2.38
N ASP A 422 -17.46 -12.77 -2.74
CA ASP A 422 -17.92 -14.02 -3.38
C ASP A 422 -18.32 -15.09 -2.35
N ILE A 423 -17.69 -15.07 -1.18
CA ILE A 423 -18.03 -15.89 0.00
C ILE A 423 -18.06 -15.02 1.27
N GLU A 424 -19.07 -15.23 2.10
CA GLU A 424 -19.17 -14.72 3.46
C GLU A 424 -19.21 -15.88 4.46
N LEU A 425 -18.23 -15.94 5.35
CA LEU A 425 -18.15 -16.90 6.45
C LEU A 425 -18.50 -16.22 7.76
N ALA A 426 -19.43 -16.80 8.52
CA ALA A 426 -19.72 -16.42 9.89
C ALA A 426 -19.43 -17.58 10.85
N LEU A 427 -18.48 -17.40 11.75
CA LEU A 427 -18.16 -18.35 12.81
C LEU A 427 -18.86 -17.91 14.10
N ARG A 428 -19.75 -18.76 14.61
CA ARG A 428 -20.51 -18.54 15.84
C ARG A 428 -19.99 -19.43 16.94
N LEU A 429 -19.51 -18.82 18.02
CA LEU A 429 -19.08 -19.55 19.21
C LEU A 429 -20.20 -19.54 20.26
N ASP A 430 -20.80 -20.71 20.50
CA ASP A 430 -21.71 -20.98 21.63
C ASP A 430 -20.97 -21.77 22.72
N ASP A 431 -21.50 -21.83 23.95
CA ASP A 431 -20.90 -22.55 25.09
C ASP A 431 -20.49 -24.00 24.78
N ASP A 432 -21.26 -24.70 23.94
CA ASP A 432 -21.17 -26.13 23.68
C ASP A 432 -20.98 -26.49 22.20
N GLN A 433 -20.72 -25.52 21.32
CA GLN A 433 -20.52 -25.78 19.88
C GLN A 433 -19.91 -24.57 19.16
N ILE A 434 -19.26 -24.83 18.02
CA ILE A 434 -18.88 -23.79 17.06
C ILE A 434 -19.77 -23.99 15.83
N GLY A 435 -20.68 -23.04 15.57
CA GLY A 435 -21.44 -23.00 14.33
C GLY A 435 -20.64 -22.31 13.25
N ILE A 436 -20.58 -22.87 12.05
CA ILE A 436 -19.98 -22.23 10.88
C ILE A 436 -21.08 -22.06 9.85
N THR A 437 -21.38 -20.82 9.50
CA THR A 437 -22.31 -20.47 8.42
C THR A 437 -21.50 -19.95 7.24
N CYS A 438 -21.70 -20.53 6.07
CA CYS A 438 -21.12 -20.06 4.83
C CYS A 438 -22.24 -19.64 3.88
N VAL A 439 -22.19 -18.40 3.41
CA VAL A 439 -23.03 -17.88 2.34
C VAL A 439 -22.13 -17.60 1.14
N PHE A 440 -22.51 -18.05 -0.05
CA PHE A 440 -21.68 -17.89 -1.24
C PHE A 440 -22.50 -17.65 -2.51
N ALA A 441 -21.86 -16.98 -3.46
CA ALA A 441 -22.39 -16.74 -4.80
C ALA A 441 -22.29 -18.04 -5.62
N ALA A 442 -23.37 -18.83 -5.70
CA ALA A 442 -23.41 -20.13 -6.37
C ALA A 442 -23.27 -20.05 -7.91
N ASP A 443 -23.40 -18.85 -8.48
CA ASP A 443 -23.05 -18.54 -9.86
C ASP A 443 -21.54 -18.40 -10.07
N VAL A 444 -20.78 -18.11 -9.01
CA VAL A 444 -19.32 -17.94 -9.02
C VAL A 444 -18.60 -19.13 -8.41
N VAL A 445 -19.06 -19.66 -7.28
CA VAL A 445 -18.36 -20.68 -6.47
C VAL A 445 -19.12 -22.00 -6.47
N GLU A 446 -18.41 -23.10 -6.74
CA GLU A 446 -18.99 -24.44 -6.69
C GLU A 446 -19.18 -24.94 -5.25
N ARG A 447 -20.32 -25.60 -4.99
CA ARG A 447 -20.65 -26.11 -3.66
C ARG A 447 -19.62 -27.11 -3.10
N HIS A 448 -19.01 -27.95 -3.95
CA HIS A 448 -17.98 -28.89 -3.50
C HIS A 448 -16.75 -28.18 -2.94
N THR A 449 -16.39 -27.02 -3.49
CA THR A 449 -15.30 -26.18 -3.00
C THR A 449 -15.61 -25.62 -1.61
N VAL A 450 -16.85 -25.18 -1.40
CA VAL A 450 -17.34 -24.72 -0.09
C VAL A 450 -17.33 -25.86 0.93
N ASP A 451 -17.80 -27.05 0.57
CA ASP A 451 -17.80 -28.20 1.47
C ASP A 451 -16.36 -28.58 1.88
N ARG A 452 -15.41 -28.58 0.93
CA ARG A 452 -13.98 -28.79 1.23
C ARG A 452 -13.41 -27.72 2.15
N LEU A 453 -13.77 -26.44 1.94
CA LEU A 453 -13.32 -25.34 2.80
C LEU A 453 -13.78 -25.53 4.23
N LEU A 454 -15.05 -25.87 4.42
CA LEU A 454 -15.59 -26.13 5.74
C LEU A 454 -14.92 -27.32 6.43
N GLU A 455 -14.64 -28.41 5.69
CA GLU A 455 -13.89 -29.57 6.22
C GLU A 455 -12.46 -29.20 6.67
N GLN A 456 -11.76 -28.37 5.90
CA GLN A 456 -10.42 -27.90 6.27
C GLN A 456 -10.46 -26.96 7.47
N ILE A 457 -11.45 -26.07 7.57
CA ILE A 457 -11.64 -25.19 8.74
C ILE A 457 -11.91 -26.04 9.99
N GLU A 458 -12.77 -27.06 9.91
CA GLU A 458 -13.04 -27.97 11.04
C GLU A 458 -11.78 -28.73 11.49
N THR A 459 -10.97 -29.17 10.54
CA THR A 459 -9.67 -29.82 10.80
C THR A 459 -8.71 -28.84 11.48
N ALA A 460 -8.60 -27.62 10.97
CA ALA A 460 -7.75 -26.57 11.53
C ALA A 460 -8.19 -26.14 12.94
N LEU A 461 -9.49 -25.99 13.17
CA LEU A 461 -10.06 -25.72 14.49
C LEU A 461 -9.67 -26.80 15.49
N SER A 462 -9.72 -28.07 15.08
CA SER A 462 -9.34 -29.18 15.95
C SER A 462 -7.84 -29.15 16.27
N ALA A 463 -6.99 -28.91 15.28
CA ALA A 463 -5.54 -28.85 15.45
C ALA A 463 -5.09 -27.66 16.32
N LEU A 464 -5.58 -26.46 16.03
CA LEU A 464 -5.26 -25.25 16.79
C LEU A 464 -5.74 -25.31 18.24
N ALA A 465 -6.84 -26.03 18.49
CA ALA A 465 -7.35 -26.21 19.84
C ALA A 465 -6.49 -27.15 20.71
N GLU A 466 -5.61 -27.96 20.08
CA GLU A 466 -4.65 -28.83 20.77
C GLU A 466 -3.33 -28.13 21.09
N VAL A 467 -3.11 -26.91 20.57
CA VAL A 467 -1.88 -26.12 20.77
C VAL A 467 -1.78 -25.61 22.22
N GLY A 468 -0.58 -25.74 22.82
CA GLY A 468 -0.24 -25.12 24.11
C GLY A 468 0.61 -26.00 25.03
N GLY A 469 1.93 -25.77 24.98
CA GLY A 469 2.94 -26.34 25.89
C GLY A 469 4.14 -25.43 26.22
N GLY A 470 4.25 -24.22 25.67
CA GLY A 470 5.27 -23.27 26.13
C GLY A 470 5.51 -22.08 25.22
N GLY A 471 5.03 -20.91 25.64
CA GLY A 471 5.38 -19.62 25.02
C GLY A 471 4.63 -18.47 25.69
N SER A 472 5.33 -17.66 26.47
CA SER A 472 4.79 -16.45 27.12
C SER A 472 4.86 -15.29 26.12
N ALA A 473 3.74 -14.92 25.51
CA ALA A 473 3.61 -13.71 24.70
C ALA A 473 2.66 -12.73 25.38
N THR A 474 3.07 -11.47 25.49
CA THR A 474 2.36 -10.42 26.22
C THR A 474 1.02 -10.07 25.55
N ILE A 475 -0.03 -10.08 26.36
CA ILE A 475 -1.46 -9.93 26.02
C ILE A 475 -1.81 -8.48 25.66
N VAL A 476 -2.62 -8.31 24.61
CA VAL A 476 -3.49 -7.12 24.45
C VAL A 476 -4.93 -7.59 24.57
N ASP A 477 -5.66 -7.03 25.53
CA ASP A 477 -7.05 -7.36 25.83
C ASP A 477 -8.00 -6.80 24.76
N ILE A 478 -8.58 -7.69 23.94
CA ILE A 478 -9.41 -7.33 22.78
C ILE A 478 -10.92 -7.42 23.06
N ASP A 479 -11.35 -8.04 24.16
CA ASP A 479 -12.77 -7.98 24.56
C ASP A 479 -13.18 -6.53 24.87
N ALA A 480 -12.20 -5.67 25.22
CA ALA A 480 -12.35 -4.21 25.23
C ALA A 480 -12.18 -3.56 23.85
N ALA A 481 -11.34 -4.06 22.93
CA ALA A 481 -11.08 -3.42 21.63
C ALA A 481 -12.18 -3.65 20.58
N VAL A 482 -12.93 -4.75 20.67
CA VAL A 482 -14.10 -5.03 19.81
C VAL A 482 -15.40 -4.47 20.42
N ALA A 483 -15.45 -4.27 21.75
CA ALA A 483 -16.60 -3.71 22.44
C ALA A 483 -16.50 -2.19 22.72
N ALA A 484 -15.29 -1.62 22.73
CA ALA A 484 -15.05 -0.18 22.87
C ALA A 484 -14.35 0.36 21.62
N GLY A 485 -15.15 0.72 20.61
CA GLY A 485 -14.72 1.59 19.52
C GLY A 485 -14.35 3.01 19.95
N ILE A 486 -13.98 3.26 21.22
CA ILE A 486 -13.69 4.59 21.72
C ILE A 486 -12.53 4.56 22.72
N ALA A 487 -11.42 5.19 22.28
CA ALA A 487 -10.30 5.72 23.06
C ALA A 487 -9.34 4.71 23.73
N ALA A 488 -8.21 4.42 23.06
CA ALA A 488 -6.97 4.09 23.74
C ALA A 488 -5.75 4.53 22.91
N GLU A 489 -5.09 5.60 23.35
CA GLU A 489 -3.70 5.94 22.99
C GLU A 489 -2.78 4.77 23.38
N VAL A 490 -1.87 4.37 22.49
CA VAL A 490 -0.70 3.56 22.84
C VAL A 490 0.57 4.41 22.59
N PRO A 491 1.56 4.35 23.49
CA PRO A 491 2.62 5.35 23.55
C PRO A 491 3.66 5.17 22.45
N GLY A 492 4.03 6.28 21.80
CA GLY A 492 5.29 6.39 21.08
C GLY A 492 5.22 6.23 19.57
N GLY A 493 4.28 6.93 18.93
CA GLY A 493 4.28 7.14 17.48
C GLY A 493 3.03 7.89 17.10
N THR A 494 3.14 9.21 16.95
CA THR A 494 2.04 10.00 16.40
C THR A 494 1.78 9.55 14.95
N GLY A 495 0.56 9.70 14.42
CA GLY A 495 0.33 9.52 12.97
C GLY A 495 1.30 10.35 12.11
N LEU A 496 1.87 11.41 12.70
CA LEU A 496 2.91 12.26 12.14
C LEU A 496 4.28 11.56 12.01
N ASP A 497 4.66 10.63 12.90
CA ASP A 497 5.94 9.89 12.84
C ASP A 497 5.96 8.87 11.69
N LEU A 498 4.79 8.32 11.32
CA LEU A 498 4.62 7.42 10.18
C LEU A 498 4.68 8.16 8.84
N LEU A 499 4.22 9.41 8.79
CA LEU A 499 4.30 10.25 7.59
C LEU A 499 5.75 10.59 7.23
N GLU A 500 6.60 10.92 8.22
CA GLU A 500 8.02 11.27 8.03
C GLU A 500 8.90 10.10 7.58
N ARG A 501 8.70 8.90 8.15
CA ARG A 501 9.46 7.70 7.74
C ARG A 501 9.13 7.26 6.32
N PHE A 502 7.90 7.51 5.87
CA PHE A 502 7.39 7.04 4.59
C PHE A 502 7.56 8.04 3.44
N ASP A 503 7.85 9.33 3.67
CA ASP A 503 8.37 10.20 2.58
C ASP A 503 9.61 9.55 1.90
N ALA A 504 10.27 8.60 2.58
CA ALA A 504 11.33 7.75 2.07
C ALA A 504 10.94 6.51 1.26
N GLU A 505 9.71 6.03 1.41
CA GLU A 505 9.18 4.78 0.85
C GLU A 505 8.03 5.04 -0.16
N ALA A 506 7.39 6.20 -0.12
CA ALA A 506 6.21 6.59 -0.91
C ALA A 506 6.44 6.66 -2.42
N GLY A 507 7.69 6.80 -2.86
CA GLY A 507 7.96 7.00 -4.28
C GLY A 507 7.80 5.72 -5.14
N VAL A 508 7.46 4.58 -4.54
CA VAL A 508 7.31 3.29 -5.24
C VAL A 508 6.07 3.23 -6.16
N HIS A 509 5.10 4.14 -6.00
CA HIS A 509 3.82 4.08 -6.75
C HIS A 509 3.58 5.16 -7.81
N SER A 510 4.45 6.15 -7.96
CA SER A 510 4.50 6.96 -9.19
C SER A 510 5.14 6.20 -10.37
N ALA A 511 5.63 4.98 -10.12
CA ALA A 511 6.39 4.13 -11.02
C ALA A 511 5.70 3.74 -12.33
N ARG A 512 4.36 3.70 -12.35
CA ARG A 512 3.57 3.19 -13.50
C ARG A 512 2.97 4.30 -14.37
N VAL A 513 3.32 5.56 -14.14
CA VAL A 513 2.65 6.68 -14.82
C VAL A 513 3.23 6.97 -16.20
N TRP A 514 4.44 6.51 -16.52
CA TRP A 514 5.10 7.01 -17.71
C TRP A 514 5.77 5.94 -18.54
#